data_AF-A0A2A2DES2-F1
#
_entry.id   AF-A0A2A2DES2-F1
#
_cell.length_a   1.000
_cell.length_b   1.000
_cell.length_c   1.000
_cell.angle_alpha   90.00
_cell.angle_beta   90.00
_cell.angle_gamma   90.00
#
_symmetry.space_group_name_H-M   'P 1'
#
loop_
_entity.id
_entity.type
_entity.pdbx_description
1 polymer ?
#
loop_
_entity_poly.entity_id
_entity_poly.type
_entity_poly.pdbx_seq_one_letter_code
_entity_poly.pdbx_strand_id
1 'polypeptide(L)'
;MQQPIRKLTLANIDAITMDFHRELAVIGQSIRGKTGLPLMLSMKRDRLGHGPYPGVSLFEAANRIMSDLVILHGVAALLKDKHFPFDEYTVEFGNENHNDFDIYASSAGASLAGEAFNVAPSFFQGKKSTALKKLRAKATEATYRVILFNAEAARKGYIGRGKDDIYYVVVDISSRTVAVSPKPTWNVSV
;
A
#
# COMPACT_ATOMS: atom_id res chain seq x y z
N MET A 1 -13.02 -11.83 -2.09
CA MET A 1 -13.88 -10.86 -1.37
C MET A 1 -14.44 -9.87 -2.38
N GLN A 2 -15.76 -9.62 -2.40
CA GLN A 2 -16.26 -8.33 -2.90
C GLN A 2 -15.84 -7.30 -1.84
N GLN A 3 -14.77 -6.52 -2.07
CA GLN A 3 -14.27 -5.57 -1.07
C GLN A 3 -15.37 -4.54 -0.73
N PRO A 4 -15.54 -4.09 0.54
CA PRO A 4 -14.40 -3.64 1.36
C PRO A 4 -14.53 -3.84 2.90
N ILE A 5 -13.44 -4.27 3.54
CA ILE A 5 -13.13 -3.73 4.87
C ILE A 5 -12.18 -2.58 4.63
N ARG A 6 -12.69 -1.36 4.79
CA ARG A 6 -11.89 -0.14 4.72
C ARG A 6 -11.14 0.12 6.03
N LYS A 7 -11.52 -0.50 7.14
CA LYS A 7 -10.97 -0.24 8.47
C LYS A 7 -10.08 -1.37 8.96
N LEU A 8 -8.79 -1.11 9.04
CA LEU A 8 -7.77 -2.03 9.54
C LEU A 8 -7.45 -1.70 11.00
N THR A 9 -7.48 -2.72 11.83
CA THR A 9 -7.19 -2.66 13.28
C THR A 9 -6.28 -3.82 13.67
N LEU A 10 -5.68 -3.77 14.85
CA LEU A 10 -4.88 -4.90 15.37
C LEU A 10 -5.68 -6.21 15.42
N ALA A 11 -6.99 -6.14 15.62
CA ALA A 11 -7.84 -7.32 15.75
C ALA A 11 -8.11 -8.03 14.41
N ASN A 12 -8.07 -7.33 13.28
CA ASN A 12 -8.48 -7.87 11.99
C ASN A 12 -7.37 -7.93 10.92
N ILE A 13 -6.29 -7.17 11.07
CA ILE A 13 -5.30 -6.96 10.00
C ILE A 13 -4.62 -8.27 9.56
N ASP A 14 -4.31 -9.16 10.49
CA ASP A 14 -3.65 -10.43 10.19
C ASP A 14 -4.59 -11.39 9.44
N ALA A 15 -5.86 -11.47 9.85
CA ALA A 15 -6.86 -12.29 9.18
C ALA A 15 -7.10 -11.79 7.74
N ILE A 16 -7.27 -10.47 7.57
CA ILE A 16 -7.47 -9.85 6.24
C ILE A 16 -6.26 -10.09 5.34
N THR A 17 -5.05 -9.92 5.86
CA THR A 17 -3.81 -10.13 5.10
C THR A 17 -3.66 -11.59 4.67
N MET A 18 -3.96 -12.54 5.57
CA MET A 18 -3.95 -13.96 5.26
C MET A 18 -4.99 -14.30 4.18
N ASP A 19 -6.21 -13.78 4.30
CA ASP A 19 -7.28 -14.01 3.33
C ASP A 19 -6.89 -13.48 1.96
N PHE A 20 -6.32 -12.28 1.91
CA PHE A 20 -5.81 -11.69 0.67
C PHE A 20 -4.76 -12.59 0.01
N HIS A 21 -3.77 -13.09 0.76
CA HIS A 21 -2.77 -14.02 0.24
C HIS A 21 -3.38 -15.33 -0.28
N ARG A 22 -4.42 -15.87 0.38
CA ARG A 22 -5.11 -17.08 -0.11
C ARG A 22 -5.75 -16.87 -1.47
N GLU A 23 -6.34 -15.70 -1.71
CA GLU A 23 -6.91 -15.35 -3.01
C GLU A 23 -5.86 -15.26 -4.12
N LEU A 24 -4.59 -14.98 -3.79
CA LEU A 24 -3.49 -14.93 -4.76
C LEU A 24 -3.04 -16.32 -5.23
N ALA A 25 -3.32 -17.39 -4.49
CA ALA A 25 -2.77 -18.73 -4.74
C ALA A 25 -3.13 -19.31 -6.13
N VAL A 26 -4.23 -18.84 -6.72
CA VAL A 26 -4.71 -19.29 -8.03
C VAL A 26 -4.31 -18.36 -9.18
N ILE A 27 -3.70 -17.21 -8.87
CA ILE A 27 -3.28 -16.23 -9.88
C ILE A 27 -2.14 -16.78 -10.72
N GLY A 28 -2.25 -16.62 -12.04
CA GLY A 28 -1.27 -17.09 -13.02
C GLY A 28 -1.56 -18.47 -13.61
N GLN A 29 -2.56 -19.21 -13.11
CA GLN A 29 -2.94 -20.50 -13.70
C GLN A 29 -3.38 -20.39 -15.17
N SER A 30 -4.08 -19.32 -15.53
CA SER A 30 -4.59 -19.06 -16.90
C SER A 30 -3.51 -18.78 -17.96
N ILE A 31 -2.27 -18.51 -17.53
CA ILE A 31 -1.13 -18.26 -18.42
C ILE A 31 -0.12 -19.40 -18.43
N ARG A 32 -0.38 -20.48 -17.69
CA ARG A 32 0.52 -21.63 -17.63
C ARG A 32 0.72 -22.22 -19.03
N GLY A 33 1.99 -22.44 -19.41
CA GLY A 33 2.36 -23.03 -20.70
C GLY A 33 2.29 -22.08 -21.91
N LYS A 34 1.83 -20.83 -21.74
CA LYS A 34 1.88 -19.81 -22.81
C LYS A 34 3.28 -19.21 -22.89
N THR A 35 3.75 -18.95 -24.11
CA THR A 35 5.03 -18.27 -24.38
C THR A 35 4.86 -17.24 -25.49
N GLY A 36 5.86 -16.37 -25.69
CA GLY A 36 5.88 -15.39 -26.78
C GLY A 36 4.67 -14.45 -26.81
N LEU A 37 4.18 -14.15 -28.01
CA LEU A 37 3.03 -13.26 -28.21
C LEU A 37 1.75 -13.74 -27.51
N PRO A 38 1.36 -15.03 -27.56
CA PRO A 38 0.21 -15.54 -26.81
C PRO A 38 0.26 -15.23 -25.31
N LEU A 39 1.41 -15.38 -24.67
CA LEU A 39 1.58 -15.01 -23.26
C LEU A 39 1.33 -13.52 -23.04
N MET A 40 1.96 -12.67 -23.86
CA MET A 40 1.83 -11.21 -23.75
C MET A 40 0.38 -10.74 -23.94
N LEU A 41 -0.35 -11.34 -24.88
CA LEU A 41 -1.75 -11.04 -25.11
C LEU A 41 -2.60 -11.44 -23.90
N SER A 42 -2.40 -12.65 -23.36
CA SER A 42 -3.14 -13.10 -22.18
C SER A 42 -2.85 -12.27 -20.93
N MET A 43 -1.60 -11.89 -20.70
CA MET A 43 -1.24 -11.04 -19.56
C MET A 43 -1.91 -9.66 -19.64
N LYS A 44 -2.05 -9.09 -20.85
CA LYS A 44 -2.49 -7.71 -21.06
C LYS A 44 -3.98 -7.56 -21.34
N ARG A 45 -4.64 -8.57 -21.90
CA ARG A 45 -6.01 -8.46 -22.44
C ARG A 45 -7.02 -9.36 -21.77
N ASP A 46 -6.63 -10.57 -21.37
CA ASP A 46 -7.56 -11.52 -20.77
C ASP A 46 -7.90 -11.06 -19.35
N ARG A 47 -9.19 -11.02 -19.00
CA ARG A 47 -9.63 -10.75 -17.63
C ARG A 47 -9.28 -11.93 -16.73
N LEU A 48 -8.93 -11.64 -15.47
CA LEU A 48 -8.60 -12.67 -14.49
C LEU A 48 -9.77 -13.62 -14.20
N GLY A 49 -10.98 -13.09 -14.06
CA GLY A 49 -12.19 -13.86 -13.71
C GLY A 49 -12.23 -14.39 -12.27
N HIS A 50 -11.16 -14.22 -11.49
CA HIS A 50 -11.06 -14.66 -10.09
C HIS A 50 -10.11 -13.77 -9.28
N GLY A 51 -9.95 -14.08 -7.98
CA GLY A 51 -9.09 -13.32 -7.06
C GLY A 51 -9.69 -11.97 -6.64
N PRO A 52 -8.88 -11.05 -6.10
CA PRO A 52 -9.37 -9.76 -5.60
C PRO A 52 -9.82 -8.81 -6.72
N TYR A 53 -9.29 -8.97 -7.93
CA TYR A 53 -9.58 -8.12 -9.09
C TYR A 53 -10.02 -8.93 -10.32
N PRO A 54 -11.18 -9.60 -10.28
CA PRO A 54 -11.60 -10.51 -11.36
C PRO A 54 -11.89 -9.78 -12.68
N GLY A 55 -12.22 -8.49 -12.63
CA GLY A 55 -12.64 -7.70 -13.78
C GLY A 55 -11.52 -7.15 -14.66
N VAL A 56 -10.26 -7.24 -14.23
CA VAL A 56 -9.11 -6.61 -14.91
C VAL A 56 -8.12 -7.64 -15.43
N SER A 57 -7.18 -7.20 -16.27
CA SER A 57 -6.12 -8.06 -16.80
C SER A 57 -5.13 -8.50 -15.72
N LEU A 58 -4.40 -9.59 -15.94
CA LEU A 58 -3.35 -10.04 -15.01
C LEU A 58 -2.31 -8.96 -14.75
N PHE A 59 -1.88 -8.22 -15.79
CA PHE A 59 -0.91 -7.13 -15.64
C PHE A 59 -1.45 -6.00 -14.77
N GLU A 60 -2.70 -5.61 -14.97
CA GLU A 60 -3.33 -4.56 -14.17
C GLU A 60 -3.57 -5.00 -12.72
N ALA A 61 -4.05 -6.22 -12.53
CA ALA A 61 -4.24 -6.79 -11.21
C ALA A 61 -2.92 -6.92 -10.44
N ALA A 62 -1.83 -7.33 -11.10
CA ALA A 62 -0.53 -7.41 -10.45
C ALA A 62 -0.12 -6.05 -9.86
N ASN A 63 -0.32 -4.95 -10.59
CA ASN A 63 -0.01 -3.61 -10.08
C ASN A 63 -0.88 -3.22 -8.87
N ARG A 64 -2.19 -3.55 -8.92
CA ARG A 64 -3.14 -3.30 -7.81
C ARG A 64 -2.79 -4.14 -6.58
N ILE A 65 -2.66 -5.45 -6.75
CA ILE A 65 -2.29 -6.44 -5.72
C ILE A 65 -1.00 -6.02 -5.01
N MET A 66 0.04 -5.67 -5.76
CA MET A 66 1.30 -5.28 -5.15
C MET A 66 1.19 -3.98 -4.35
N SER A 67 0.33 -3.05 -4.77
CA SER A 67 0.09 -1.82 -4.02
C SER A 67 -0.74 -2.09 -2.75
N ASP A 68 -1.73 -3.00 -2.81
CA ASP A 68 -2.48 -3.42 -1.63
C ASP A 68 -1.60 -4.16 -0.62
N LEU A 69 -0.65 -4.98 -1.08
CA LEU A 69 0.31 -5.64 -0.20
C LEU A 69 1.22 -4.63 0.51
N VAL A 70 1.61 -3.53 -0.17
CA VAL A 70 2.29 -2.40 0.49
C VAL A 70 1.40 -1.82 1.60
N ILE A 71 0.11 -1.60 1.33
CA ILE A 71 -0.84 -1.06 2.32
C ILE A 71 -1.00 -2.03 3.49
N LEU A 72 -1.33 -3.30 3.24
CA LEU A 72 -1.61 -4.32 4.26
C LEU A 72 -0.41 -4.52 5.18
N HIS A 73 0.77 -4.75 4.63
CA HIS A 73 1.98 -4.96 5.45
C HIS A 73 2.45 -3.68 6.13
N GLY A 74 2.38 -2.53 5.45
CA GLY A 74 2.73 -1.25 6.03
C GLY A 74 1.84 -0.89 7.21
N VAL A 75 0.51 -0.92 7.04
CA VAL A 75 -0.46 -0.63 8.10
C VAL A 75 -0.37 -1.64 9.24
N ALA A 76 -0.15 -2.93 8.96
CA ALA A 76 0.09 -3.92 10.00
C ALA A 76 1.27 -3.54 10.90
N ALA A 77 2.39 -3.10 10.33
CA ALA A 77 3.54 -2.63 11.10
C ALA A 77 3.23 -1.33 11.86
N LEU A 78 2.54 -0.36 11.23
CA LEU A 78 2.16 0.89 11.90
C LEU A 78 1.32 0.63 13.16
N LEU A 79 0.37 -0.30 13.09
CA LEU A 79 -0.48 -0.72 14.21
C LEU A 79 0.31 -1.50 15.28
N LYS A 80 1.09 -2.51 14.88
CA LYS A 80 1.80 -3.41 15.82
C LYS A 80 2.92 -2.72 16.57
N ASP A 81 3.70 -1.91 15.86
CA ASP A 81 4.85 -1.20 16.43
C ASP A 81 4.47 0.17 17.01
N LYS A 82 3.17 0.52 16.96
CA LYS A 82 2.60 1.79 17.46
C LYS A 82 3.36 3.01 16.96
N HIS A 83 3.67 3.02 15.66
CA HIS A 83 4.44 4.11 15.04
C HIS A 83 3.71 5.46 15.13
N PHE A 84 2.39 5.48 15.23
CA PHE A 84 1.57 6.68 15.35
C PHE A 84 0.45 6.46 16.39
N PRO A 85 -0.21 7.53 16.90
CA PRO A 85 -1.24 7.43 17.93
C PRO A 85 -2.62 7.01 17.36
N PHE A 86 -2.65 5.94 16.58
CA PHE A 86 -3.86 5.43 15.94
C PHE A 86 -3.99 3.91 16.13
N ASP A 87 -5.18 3.48 16.55
CA ASP A 87 -5.53 2.05 16.68
C ASP A 87 -6.32 1.51 15.47
N GLU A 88 -6.73 2.40 14.56
CA GLU A 88 -7.49 2.10 13.34
C GLU A 88 -6.96 2.94 12.17
N TYR A 89 -6.84 2.30 11.01
CA TYR A 89 -6.56 2.96 9.72
C TYR A 89 -7.67 2.67 8.73
N THR A 90 -8.18 3.72 8.09
CA THR A 90 -9.02 3.58 6.90
C THR A 90 -8.15 3.49 5.65
N VAL A 91 -8.40 2.53 4.76
CA VAL A 91 -7.61 2.30 3.54
C VAL A 91 -8.47 2.15 2.30
N GLU A 92 -7.88 2.48 1.15
CA GLU A 92 -8.42 2.22 -0.18
C GLU A 92 -7.55 1.21 -0.92
N PHE A 93 -8.15 0.12 -1.36
CA PHE A 93 -7.49 -0.90 -2.17
C PHE A 93 -7.77 -0.70 -3.65
N GLY A 94 -6.91 -1.26 -4.49
CA GLY A 94 -7.26 -1.52 -5.88
C GLY A 94 -7.40 -0.30 -6.78
N ASN A 95 -6.96 0.88 -6.30
CA ASN A 95 -7.08 2.17 -6.98
C ASN A 95 -8.55 2.65 -7.11
N GLU A 96 -9.39 2.28 -6.13
CA GLU A 96 -10.64 3.02 -5.85
C GLU A 96 -10.28 4.49 -5.57
N ASN A 97 -10.76 5.44 -6.36
CA ASN A 97 -10.57 6.88 -6.11
C ASN A 97 -11.76 7.42 -5.28
N HIS A 98 -12.18 6.71 -4.24
CA HIS A 98 -13.35 7.13 -3.45
C HIS A 98 -12.96 8.14 -2.37
N ASN A 99 -11.70 8.14 -1.92
CA ASN A 99 -11.16 9.10 -0.97
C ASN A 99 -10.04 9.94 -1.60
N ASP A 100 -9.69 11.02 -0.90
CA ASP A 100 -8.57 11.86 -1.31
C ASP A 100 -7.21 11.17 -1.11
N PHE A 101 -7.11 10.11 -0.31
CA PHE A 101 -5.85 9.43 0.06
C PHE A 101 -6.05 7.92 0.20
N ASP A 102 -5.01 7.15 -0.11
CA ASP A 102 -5.04 5.68 0.01
C ASP A 102 -5.15 5.23 1.46
N ILE A 103 -4.64 6.03 2.41
CA ILE A 103 -4.61 5.73 3.85
C ILE A 103 -5.01 6.95 4.64
N TYR A 104 -5.89 6.76 5.61
CA TYR A 104 -6.33 7.78 6.56
C TYR A 104 -6.41 7.22 7.97
N ALA A 105 -6.08 8.02 8.98
CA ALA A 105 -6.42 7.71 10.36
C ALA A 105 -6.74 9.00 11.12
N SER A 106 -7.58 8.90 12.15
CA SER A 106 -7.87 10.03 13.03
C SER A 106 -8.12 9.57 14.46
N SER A 107 -7.72 10.41 15.40
CA SER A 107 -7.99 10.31 16.83
C SER A 107 -8.28 11.71 17.38
N ALA A 108 -8.63 11.82 18.67
CA ALA A 108 -9.14 13.06 19.26
C ALA A 108 -8.19 14.29 19.15
N GLY A 109 -6.91 14.11 18.85
CA GLY A 109 -5.93 15.20 18.71
C GLY A 109 -4.94 15.04 17.55
N ALA A 110 -5.10 14.03 16.70
CA ALA A 110 -4.19 13.80 15.59
C ALA A 110 -4.92 13.22 14.38
N SER A 111 -4.36 13.45 13.20
CA SER A 111 -4.82 12.86 11.95
C SER A 111 -3.65 12.45 11.08
N LEU A 112 -3.86 11.46 10.22
CA LEU A 112 -2.88 10.96 9.28
C LEU A 112 -3.51 10.83 7.91
N ALA A 113 -2.76 11.27 6.89
CA ALA A 113 -3.09 11.07 5.49
C ALA A 113 -1.90 10.44 4.77
N GLY A 114 -2.16 9.48 3.89
CA GLY A 114 -1.11 8.67 3.28
C GLY A 114 -1.37 8.26 1.85
N GLU A 115 -0.29 8.16 1.09
CA GLU A 115 -0.27 7.56 -0.24
C GLU A 115 0.51 6.25 -0.20
N ALA A 116 0.07 5.24 -0.95
CA ALA A 116 0.72 3.96 -1.06
C ALA A 116 0.90 3.55 -2.52
N PHE A 117 2.07 3.02 -2.87
CA PHE A 117 2.27 2.53 -4.23
C PHE A 117 3.35 1.46 -4.35
N ASN A 118 3.16 0.57 -5.32
CA ASN A 118 4.23 -0.27 -5.86
C ASN A 118 4.51 0.13 -7.31
N VAL A 119 5.78 0.38 -7.64
CA VAL A 119 6.23 0.70 -9.00
C VAL A 119 7.64 0.15 -9.24
N ALA A 120 8.01 -0.04 -10.50
CA ALA A 120 9.39 -0.39 -10.84
C ALA A 120 10.35 0.77 -10.49
N PRO A 121 11.65 0.49 -10.25
CA PRO A 121 12.65 1.50 -9.87
C PRO A 121 12.71 2.73 -10.77
N SER A 122 12.54 2.53 -12.08
CA SER A 122 12.56 3.61 -13.08
C SER A 122 11.42 4.62 -12.90
N PHE A 123 10.29 4.22 -12.33
CA PHE A 123 9.11 5.07 -12.11
C PHE A 123 9.05 5.67 -10.71
N PHE A 124 9.90 5.22 -9.79
CA PHE A 124 9.83 5.58 -8.38
C PHE A 124 9.88 7.08 -8.11
N GLN A 125 10.85 7.80 -8.71
CA GLN A 125 10.97 9.24 -8.47
C GLN A 125 9.74 10.01 -8.98
N GLY A 126 9.19 9.61 -10.13
CA GLY A 126 7.97 10.21 -10.68
C GLY A 126 6.77 9.99 -9.76
N LYS A 127 6.51 8.74 -9.38
CA LYS A 127 5.37 8.39 -8.50
C LYS A 127 5.50 9.04 -7.12
N LYS A 128 6.70 9.03 -6.53
CA LYS A 128 6.99 9.72 -5.27
C LYS A 128 6.72 11.23 -5.36
N SER A 129 7.19 11.88 -6.43
CA SER A 129 6.95 13.32 -6.63
C SER A 129 5.47 13.66 -6.70
N THR A 130 4.69 12.85 -7.42
CA THR A 130 3.22 13.01 -7.51
C THR A 130 2.55 12.81 -6.15
N ALA A 131 2.90 11.77 -5.40
CA ALA A 131 2.37 11.53 -4.05
C ALA A 131 2.70 12.69 -3.09
N LEU A 132 3.95 13.16 -3.08
CA LEU A 132 4.38 14.31 -2.28
C LEU A 132 3.59 15.58 -2.64
N LYS A 133 3.40 15.85 -3.93
CA LYS A 133 2.61 17.00 -4.40
C LYS A 133 1.17 16.91 -3.90
N LYS A 134 0.57 15.72 -3.97
CA LYS A 134 -0.81 15.47 -3.52
C LYS A 134 -0.95 15.68 -2.01
N LEU A 135 -0.08 15.08 -1.20
CA LEU A 135 -0.07 15.25 0.26
C LEU A 135 0.11 16.72 0.66
N ARG A 136 1.04 17.45 0.04
CA ARG A 136 1.26 18.87 0.34
C ARG A 136 0.08 19.76 -0.03
N ALA A 137 -0.64 19.42 -1.10
CA ALA A 137 -1.76 20.22 -1.59
C ALA A 137 -3.07 19.92 -0.86
N LYS A 138 -3.30 18.66 -0.46
CA LYS A 138 -4.60 18.19 0.05
C LYS A 138 -4.60 17.80 1.52
N ALA A 139 -3.46 17.44 2.11
CA ALA A 139 -3.36 17.01 3.52
C ALA A 139 -2.78 18.13 4.40
N THR A 140 -3.18 19.39 4.18
CA THR A 140 -2.62 20.54 4.92
C THR A 140 -2.92 20.44 6.41
N GLU A 141 -4.11 19.96 6.77
CA GLU A 141 -4.54 19.81 8.17
C GLU A 141 -4.12 18.48 8.81
N ALA A 142 -3.47 17.58 8.07
CA ALA A 142 -3.02 16.30 8.62
C ALA A 142 -1.82 16.48 9.55
N THR A 143 -1.90 15.95 10.77
CA THR A 143 -0.79 15.94 11.74
C THR A 143 0.39 15.14 11.22
N TYR A 144 0.12 14.01 10.58
CA TYR A 144 1.12 13.13 9.98
C TYR A 144 0.83 12.91 8.51
N ARG A 145 1.86 12.96 7.67
CA ARG A 145 1.76 12.63 6.25
C ARG A 145 2.66 11.44 5.96
N VAL A 146 2.13 10.38 5.34
CA VAL A 146 2.92 9.16 5.09
C VAL A 146 2.99 8.81 3.62
N ILE A 147 4.11 8.25 3.20
CA ILE A 147 4.25 7.59 1.89
C ILE A 147 4.71 6.16 2.12
N LEU A 148 3.87 5.21 1.75
CA LEU A 148 4.17 3.79 1.76
C LEU A 148 4.61 3.34 0.37
N PHE A 149 5.70 2.57 0.29
CA PHE A 149 6.12 1.99 -0.99
C PHE A 149 6.92 0.70 -0.81
N ASN A 150 6.90 -0.14 -1.84
CA ASN A 150 7.70 -1.37 -1.85
C ASN A 150 9.21 -1.03 -1.84
N ALA A 151 9.99 -1.71 -0.99
CA ALA A 151 11.43 -1.54 -0.85
C ALA A 151 12.17 -1.66 -2.21
N GLU A 152 11.69 -2.56 -3.08
CA GLU A 152 12.26 -2.76 -4.42
C GLU A 152 12.08 -1.56 -5.36
N ALA A 153 11.12 -0.66 -5.10
CA ALA A 153 10.92 0.53 -5.92
C ALA A 153 12.07 1.55 -5.72
N ALA A 154 12.71 1.56 -4.56
CA ALA A 154 13.78 2.50 -4.26
C ALA A 154 15.16 1.86 -4.44
N ARG A 155 16.21 2.69 -4.49
CA ARG A 155 17.58 2.18 -4.38
C ARG A 155 17.77 1.53 -3.01
N LYS A 156 18.54 0.45 -2.94
CA LYS A 156 18.86 -0.25 -1.68
C LYS A 156 19.39 0.74 -0.63
N GLY A 157 18.83 0.68 0.58
CA GLY A 157 19.20 1.59 1.68
C GLY A 157 18.64 3.02 1.52
N TYR A 158 17.61 3.22 0.69
CA TYR A 158 16.91 4.50 0.63
C TYR A 158 16.34 4.88 2.00
N ILE A 159 16.76 6.05 2.48
CA ILE A 159 16.22 6.68 3.68
C ILE A 159 15.57 7.99 3.23
N GLY A 160 14.25 8.06 3.36
CA GLY A 160 13.52 9.28 3.07
C GLY A 160 13.89 10.38 4.05
N ARG A 161 14.22 11.56 3.54
CA ARG A 161 14.45 12.75 4.36
C ARG A 161 13.10 13.28 4.82
N GLY A 162 12.82 13.17 6.11
CA GLY A 162 11.59 13.68 6.73
C GLY A 162 11.55 15.19 6.73
N LYS A 163 11.09 15.77 5.64
CA LYS A 163 10.80 17.19 5.52
C LYS A 163 9.28 17.36 5.48
N ASP A 164 8.77 18.45 6.05
CA ASP A 164 7.34 18.83 5.99
C ASP A 164 6.41 17.79 6.67
N ASP A 165 6.86 17.17 7.77
CA ASP A 165 6.14 16.12 8.52
C ASP A 165 5.78 14.88 7.68
N ILE A 166 6.61 14.61 6.66
CA ILE A 166 6.45 13.45 5.77
C ILE A 166 7.29 12.28 6.28
N TYR A 167 6.61 11.17 6.54
CA TYR A 167 7.19 9.90 6.94
C TYR A 167 7.17 8.92 5.77
N TYR A 168 8.27 8.20 5.60
CA TYR A 168 8.42 7.19 4.57
C TYR A 168 8.36 5.82 5.23
N VAL A 169 7.44 5.01 4.76
CA VAL A 169 7.21 3.64 5.24
C VAL A 169 7.63 2.71 4.11
N VAL A 170 8.82 2.15 4.25
CA VAL A 170 9.42 1.25 3.27
C VAL A 170 9.00 -0.17 3.61
N VAL A 171 8.29 -0.82 2.70
CA VAL A 171 7.71 -2.15 2.90
C VAL A 171 8.41 -3.15 2.00
N ASP A 172 9.07 -4.15 2.55
CA ASP A 172 9.52 -5.30 1.76
C ASP A 172 8.40 -6.35 1.79
N ILE A 173 7.71 -6.52 0.67
CA ILE A 173 6.58 -7.46 0.57
C ILE A 173 7.06 -8.91 0.74
N SER A 174 8.26 -9.25 0.25
CA SER A 174 8.78 -10.61 0.25
C SER A 174 9.20 -11.05 1.66
N SER A 175 9.93 -10.19 2.37
CA SER A 175 10.35 -10.47 3.76
C SER A 175 9.33 -10.02 4.81
N ARG A 176 8.30 -9.27 4.41
CA ARG A 176 7.29 -8.62 5.26
C ARG A 176 7.89 -7.67 6.31
N THR A 177 9.09 -7.17 6.04
CA THR A 177 9.75 -6.20 6.91
C THR A 177 9.33 -4.77 6.55
N VAL A 178 9.24 -3.91 7.56
CA VAL A 178 8.86 -2.51 7.38
C VAL A 178 9.85 -1.62 8.10
N ALA A 179 10.24 -0.53 7.44
CA ALA A 179 11.07 0.51 8.03
C ALA A 179 10.39 1.88 7.90
N VAL A 180 10.30 2.62 9.00
CA VAL A 180 9.71 3.96 9.03
C VAL A 180 10.81 5.01 9.25
N SER A 181 10.84 6.03 8.39
CA SER A 181 11.82 7.13 8.46
C SER A 181 11.18 8.49 8.16
N PRO A 182 11.42 9.54 8.96
CA PRO A 182 12.12 9.49 10.25
C PRO A 182 11.33 8.65 11.25
N LYS A 183 11.93 8.28 12.40
CA LYS A 183 11.16 7.64 13.47
C LYS A 183 10.15 8.65 14.01
N PRO A 184 8.84 8.34 14.01
CA PRO A 184 7.86 9.24 14.60
C PRO A 184 8.09 9.36 16.10
N THR A 185 7.95 10.58 16.62
CA THR A 185 7.95 10.84 18.06
C THR A 185 6.57 11.33 18.45
N TRP A 186 5.87 10.58 19.29
CA TRP A 186 4.63 11.02 19.90
C TRP A 186 4.61 10.57 21.36
N ASN A 187 4.16 11.46 22.24
CA ASN A 187 4.14 11.17 23.67
C ASN A 187 3.00 10.19 23.96
N VAL A 188 3.35 8.97 24.36
CA VAL A 188 2.40 8.08 25.01
C VAL A 188 2.20 8.64 26.41
N SER A 189 1.11 9.39 26.62
CA SER A 189 0.62 9.61 27.98
C SER A 189 0.18 8.25 28.51
N VAL A 190 1.02 7.62 29.32
CA VAL A 190 0.70 6.42 30.10
C VAL A 190 -0.26 6.81 31.22
#